data_AF-A0A6L7W083-F1
#
_entry.id   AF-A0A6L7W083-F1
#
_cell.length_a   1.000
_cell.length_b   1.000
_cell.length_c   1.000
_cell.angle_alpha   90.00
_cell.angle_beta   90.00
_cell.angle_gamma   90.00
#
_symmetry.space_group_name_H-M   'P 1'
#
loop_
_entity.id
_entity.type
_entity.pdbx_description
1 polymer ?
#
loop_
_entity_poly.entity_id
_entity_poly.type
_entity_poly.pdbx_seq_one_letter_code
_entity_poly.pdbx_strand_id
1 'polypeptide(L)'
;MAKSNENHTQSLLSTAKNLARETCADMILLVANSGVSQDDVHRLNATCQVLIVTKKKHFLSGVEEKGVQRLTYDYRRSDGTPFEQLRQCIISGLESGYIRRDARLVCLSSMLVSRGVDAITVMDTSIGFDIYDPAKIAAIAGNLPLKVVKTTLDLAINIGKEGREGESVGTLFVIGDSKRVLHHSRSMTFDPFRGYSDKEKNICNPDVHEGVKEVSLMDGAFIIREDGVIISGGRYISASVRGLTLPKGLGARHVAAAAITKTTRAIALAISESTGTVRVFKQGKIVLQINTHRRHIEQDQL
;
A
#
# COMPACT_ATOMS: atom_id res chain seq x y z
N MET A 1 32.37 -5.99 19.97
CA MET A 1 31.30 -5.66 19.01
C MET A 1 30.55 -4.36 19.37
N ALA A 2 30.07 -4.17 20.60
CA ALA A 2 29.28 -2.97 20.97
C ALA A 2 29.94 -1.60 20.65
N LYS A 3 31.23 -1.41 21.00
CA LYS A 3 31.97 -0.16 20.70
C LYS A 3 32.16 0.13 19.19
N SER A 4 32.23 -0.91 18.36
CA SER A 4 32.38 -0.75 16.90
C SER A 4 31.07 -0.30 16.25
N ASN A 5 29.93 -0.80 16.71
CA ASN A 5 28.61 -0.36 16.23
C ASN A 5 28.26 1.07 16.65
N GLU A 6 28.74 1.51 17.82
CA GLU A 6 28.57 2.91 18.26
C GLU A 6 29.32 3.88 17.33
N ASN A 7 30.55 3.55 16.92
CA ASN A 7 31.30 4.36 15.95
C ASN A 7 30.63 4.40 14.56
N HIS A 8 30.12 3.28 14.07
CA HIS A 8 29.38 3.24 12.80
C HIS A 8 28.09 4.07 12.85
N THR A 9 27.33 3.97 13.95
CA THR A 9 26.11 4.77 14.16
C THR A 9 26.44 6.27 14.09
N GLN A 10 27.47 6.73 14.79
CA GLN A 10 27.88 8.14 14.77
C GLN A 10 28.29 8.62 13.37
N SER A 11 29.01 7.77 12.61
CA SER A 11 29.39 8.08 11.23
C SER A 11 28.18 8.16 10.29
N LEU A 12 27.19 7.28 10.46
CA LEU A 12 25.95 7.34 9.69
C LEU A 12 25.12 8.57 10.04
N LEU A 13 25.05 8.94 11.33
CA LEU A 13 24.35 10.14 11.78
C LEU A 13 24.98 11.40 11.19
N SER A 14 26.31 11.51 11.18
CA SER A 14 27.00 12.66 10.57
C SER A 14 26.81 12.69 9.04
N THR A 15 26.91 11.53 8.39
CA THR A 15 26.67 11.39 6.95
C THR A 15 25.24 11.80 6.57
N ALA A 16 24.25 11.41 7.38
CA ALA A 16 22.85 11.78 7.15
C ALA A 16 22.61 13.29 7.19
N LYS A 17 23.34 14.03 8.04
CA LYS A 17 23.24 15.50 8.07
C LYS A 17 23.74 16.12 6.77
N ASN A 18 24.87 15.64 6.26
CA ASN A 18 25.43 16.13 5.01
C ASN A 18 24.51 15.77 3.83
N LEU A 19 24.06 14.52 3.78
CA LEU A 19 23.16 14.04 2.74
C LEU A 19 21.83 14.81 2.74
N ALA A 20 21.27 15.12 3.91
CA ALA A 20 20.05 15.92 4.03
C ALA A 20 20.23 17.32 3.44
N ARG A 21 21.40 17.95 3.63
CA ARG A 21 21.71 19.26 3.02
C ARG A 21 21.90 19.16 1.51
N GLU A 22 22.73 18.23 1.06
CA GLU A 22 23.06 18.04 -0.37
C GLU A 22 21.82 17.68 -1.20
N THR A 23 20.93 16.86 -0.65
CA THR A 23 19.72 16.44 -1.33
C THR A 23 18.55 17.39 -1.12
N CYS A 24 18.69 18.45 -0.32
CA CYS A 24 17.60 19.34 0.09
C CYS A 24 16.42 18.55 0.71
N ALA A 25 16.73 17.64 1.62
CA ALA A 25 15.73 16.83 2.30
C ALA A 25 14.83 17.69 3.20
N ASP A 26 13.52 17.47 3.11
CA ASP A 26 12.52 18.11 3.96
C ASP A 26 12.58 17.57 5.39
N MET A 27 12.97 16.30 5.57
CA MET A 27 12.95 15.62 6.86
C MET A 27 13.96 14.47 6.95
N ILE A 28 14.49 14.23 8.16
CA ILE A 28 15.23 13.03 8.52
C ILE A 28 14.29 12.07 9.26
N LEU A 29 14.10 10.86 8.73
CA LEU A 29 13.31 9.81 9.34
C LEU A 29 14.23 8.85 10.12
N LEU A 30 14.14 8.84 11.45
CA LEU A 30 14.94 7.96 12.29
C LEU A 30 14.11 6.76 12.78
N VAL A 31 14.33 5.60 12.17
CA VAL A 31 13.69 4.33 12.52
C VAL A 31 14.61 3.53 13.44
N ALA A 32 14.44 3.69 14.75
CA ALA A 32 15.31 3.07 15.75
C ALA A 32 14.59 2.74 17.06
N ASN A 33 15.11 1.73 17.77
CA ASN A 33 14.57 1.29 19.06
C ASN A 33 15.58 1.42 20.21
N SER A 34 16.84 1.70 19.91
CA SER A 34 17.94 1.86 20.87
C SER A 34 19.20 2.38 20.16
N GLY A 35 20.22 2.77 20.92
CA GLY A 35 21.57 3.03 20.39
C GLY A 35 21.78 4.40 19.73
N VAL A 36 20.79 5.27 19.79
CA VAL A 36 20.92 6.70 19.46
C VAL A 36 20.61 7.49 20.74
N SER A 37 21.39 8.53 21.02
CA SER A 37 21.20 9.40 22.20
C SER A 37 20.32 10.61 21.88
N GLN A 38 19.84 11.32 22.90
CA GLN A 38 19.08 12.56 22.69
C GLN A 38 19.93 13.65 22.03
N ASP A 39 21.22 13.71 22.37
CA ASP A 39 22.14 14.70 21.79
C ASP A 39 22.37 14.43 20.30
N ASP A 40 22.42 13.16 19.89
CA ASP A 40 22.49 12.79 18.48
C ASP A 40 21.27 13.30 17.70
N VAL A 41 20.08 13.03 18.23
CA VAL A 41 18.83 13.48 17.61
C VAL A 41 18.73 14.99 17.59
N HIS A 42 19.12 15.66 18.67
CA HIS A 42 19.11 17.12 18.71
C HIS A 42 20.06 17.72 17.67
N ARG A 43 21.26 17.14 17.51
CA ARG A 43 22.21 17.52 16.46
C ARG A 43 21.62 17.34 15.06
N LEU A 44 20.90 16.25 14.80
CA LEU A 44 20.20 16.02 13.52
C LEU A 44 19.11 17.07 13.30
N ASN A 45 18.25 17.28 14.31
CA ASN A 45 17.10 18.20 14.26
C ASN A 45 17.50 19.66 14.00
N ALA A 46 18.68 20.06 14.48
CA ALA A 46 19.26 21.37 14.19
C ALA A 46 19.63 21.58 12.70
N THR A 47 19.67 20.52 11.89
CA THR A 47 19.98 20.60 10.45
C THR A 47 18.76 20.39 9.57
N CYS A 48 17.89 19.46 9.92
CA CYS A 48 16.69 19.10 9.19
C CYS A 48 15.69 18.52 10.19
N GLN A 49 14.39 18.80 10.04
CA GLN A 49 13.37 18.33 10.97
C GLN A 49 13.46 16.80 11.11
N VAL A 50 13.48 16.29 12.34
CA VAL A 50 13.56 14.84 12.62
C VAL A 50 12.19 14.31 13.03
N LEU A 51 11.81 13.19 12.42
CA LEU A 51 10.74 12.32 12.87
C LEU A 51 11.32 10.99 13.36
N ILE A 52 11.12 10.68 14.63
CA ILE A 52 11.49 9.39 15.21
C ILE A 52 10.34 8.41 15.03
N VAL A 53 10.60 7.25 14.44
CA VAL A 53 9.67 6.12 14.41
C VAL A 53 10.22 4.99 15.25
N THR A 54 9.49 4.59 16.30
CA THR A 54 9.98 3.61 17.27
C THR A 54 8.87 2.71 17.82
N LYS A 55 9.24 1.48 18.19
CA LYS A 55 8.35 0.56 18.93
C LYS A 55 8.27 0.93 20.42
N LYS A 56 9.29 1.62 20.95
CA LYS A 56 9.44 1.86 22.39
C LYS A 56 8.98 3.27 22.74
N LYS A 57 7.80 3.41 23.33
CA LYS A 57 7.24 4.72 23.76
C LYS A 57 8.21 5.57 24.59
N HIS A 58 9.06 4.94 25.41
CA HIS A 58 10.00 5.63 26.28
C HIS A 58 11.41 5.84 25.68
N PHE A 59 11.67 5.30 24.48
CA PHE A 59 12.94 5.54 23.80
C PHE A 59 13.07 7.03 23.50
N LEU A 60 14.16 7.65 23.99
CA LEU A 60 14.40 9.09 23.88
C LEU A 60 13.33 9.97 24.53
N SER A 61 12.72 9.54 25.64
CA SER A 61 11.70 10.34 26.37
C SER A 61 12.10 11.81 26.58
N GLY A 62 11.25 12.77 26.18
CA GLY A 62 11.50 14.21 26.36
C GLY A 62 12.17 14.90 25.18
N VAL A 63 12.49 14.20 24.08
CA VAL A 63 12.98 14.85 22.84
C VAL A 63 11.92 15.74 22.18
N GLU A 64 10.64 15.50 22.46
CA GLU A 64 9.53 16.33 22.00
C GLU A 64 9.62 17.76 22.54
N GLU A 65 10.09 17.94 23.77
CA GLU A 65 10.35 19.26 24.38
C GLU A 65 11.43 20.05 23.61
N LYS A 66 12.25 19.34 22.82
CA LYS A 66 13.30 19.89 21.95
C LYS A 66 12.86 20.03 20.48
N GLY A 67 11.55 19.97 20.21
CA GLY A 67 10.97 20.15 18.88
C GLY A 67 11.11 18.96 17.92
N VAL A 68 11.45 17.77 18.44
CA VAL A 68 11.56 16.55 17.66
C VAL A 68 10.20 15.85 17.64
N GLN A 69 9.75 15.42 16.46
CA GLN A 69 8.50 14.67 16.33
C GLN A 69 8.72 13.18 16.59
N ARG A 70 7.70 12.50 17.14
CA ARG A 70 7.72 11.06 17.37
C ARG A 70 6.44 10.39 16.89
N LEU A 71 6.61 9.27 16.22
CA LEU A 71 5.56 8.31 15.92
C LEU A 71 5.89 6.97 16.57
N THR A 72 4.99 6.48 17.42
CA THR A 72 5.11 5.12 17.97
C THR A 72 4.39 4.16 17.05
N TYR A 73 5.10 3.15 16.53
CA TYR A 73 4.51 2.14 15.67
C TYR A 73 4.91 0.74 16.14
N ASP A 74 3.91 -0.09 16.43
CA ASP A 74 4.12 -1.49 16.79
C ASP A 74 4.07 -2.34 15.51
N TYR A 75 5.23 -2.79 15.07
CA TYR A 75 5.34 -3.74 13.98
C TYR A 75 5.01 -5.11 14.58
N ARG A 76 3.86 -5.67 14.20
CA ARG A 76 3.44 -6.99 14.66
C ARG A 76 4.49 -8.04 14.24
N ARG A 77 4.48 -9.19 14.93
CA ARG A 77 5.48 -10.26 14.75
C ARG A 77 5.22 -11.05 13.46
N SER A 78 5.47 -10.43 12.31
CA SER A 78 5.63 -11.06 10.98
C SER A 78 6.23 -10.09 9.94
N ASP A 79 6.63 -8.89 10.35
CA ASP A 79 6.58 -7.72 9.47
C ASP A 79 7.81 -7.58 8.59
N GLY A 80 7.80 -8.32 7.48
CA GLY A 80 8.48 -7.97 6.24
C GLY A 80 10.00 -7.83 6.28
N THR A 81 10.56 -7.64 5.10
CA THR A 81 11.97 -7.26 4.93
C THR A 81 12.22 -5.90 5.59
N PRO A 82 13.48 -5.60 5.97
CA PRO A 82 13.85 -4.30 6.54
C PRO A 82 13.37 -3.09 5.70
N PHE A 83 13.34 -3.23 4.37
CA PHE A 83 12.78 -2.23 3.46
C PHE A 83 11.26 -2.06 3.62
N GLU A 84 10.51 -3.15 3.79
CA GLU A 84 9.06 -3.08 4.02
C GLU A 84 8.75 -2.41 5.35
N GLN A 85 9.55 -2.65 6.38
CA GLN A 85 9.43 -1.96 7.66
C GLN A 85 9.62 -0.45 7.49
N LEU A 86 10.69 -0.03 6.80
CA LEU A 86 10.92 1.39 6.49
C LEU A 86 9.75 1.98 5.70
N ARG A 87 9.24 1.25 4.71
CA ARG A 87 8.09 1.68 3.91
C ARG A 87 6.86 1.90 4.80
N GLN A 88 6.59 1.00 5.74
CA GLN A 88 5.49 1.17 6.70
C GLN A 88 5.70 2.38 7.62
N CYS A 89 6.92 2.70 8.03
CA CYS A 89 7.19 3.93 8.79
C CYS A 89 6.78 5.18 8.02
N ILE A 90 7.15 5.24 6.75
CA ILE A 90 6.86 6.38 5.88
C ILE A 90 5.34 6.50 5.69
N ILE A 91 4.65 5.37 5.47
CA ILE A 91 3.19 5.29 5.35
C ILE A 91 2.53 5.83 6.62
N SER A 92 2.91 5.33 7.79
CA SER A 92 2.32 5.77 9.06
C SER A 92 2.61 7.26 9.33
N GLY A 93 3.77 7.77 8.90
CA GLY A 93 4.10 9.19 8.95
C GLY A 93 3.23 10.06 8.03
N LEU A 94 2.91 9.57 6.83
CA LEU A 94 1.98 10.20 5.89
C LEU A 94 0.54 10.20 6.44
N GLU A 95 0.06 9.05 6.91
CA GLU A 95 -1.30 8.90 7.48
C GLU A 95 -1.50 9.78 8.72
N SER A 96 -0.46 9.96 9.53
CA SER A 96 -0.48 10.81 10.74
C SER A 96 -0.24 12.29 10.45
N GLY A 97 0.08 12.66 9.20
CA GLY A 97 0.35 14.04 8.79
C GLY A 97 1.73 14.60 9.20
N TYR A 98 2.62 13.78 9.74
CA TYR A 98 4.01 14.19 10.04
C TYR A 98 4.85 14.33 8.78
N ILE A 99 4.63 13.46 7.79
CA ILE A 99 5.32 13.47 6.51
C ILE A 99 4.38 14.05 5.46
N ARG A 100 4.87 15.01 4.66
CA ARG A 100 4.11 15.55 3.52
C ARG A 100 4.31 14.67 2.28
N ARG A 101 3.35 14.77 1.35
CA ARG A 101 3.57 14.35 -0.04
C ARG A 101 4.67 15.20 -0.67
N ASP A 102 5.38 14.60 -1.62
CA ASP A 102 6.49 15.21 -2.35
C ASP A 102 7.63 15.68 -1.43
N ALA A 103 7.72 15.07 -0.25
CA ALA A 103 8.79 15.29 0.70
C ALA A 103 9.96 14.38 0.35
N ARG A 104 11.16 14.94 0.37
CA ARG A 104 12.39 14.16 0.30
C ARG A 104 12.87 13.83 1.71
N LEU A 105 13.03 12.54 1.95
CA LEU A 105 13.41 11.99 3.25
C LEU A 105 14.82 11.41 3.19
N VAL A 106 15.61 11.68 4.23
CA VAL A 106 16.79 10.86 4.55
C VAL A 106 16.42 9.93 5.68
N CYS A 107 16.33 8.64 5.38
CA CYS A 107 15.93 7.61 6.30
C CYS A 107 17.16 6.94 6.92
N LEU A 108 17.20 6.89 8.25
CA LEU A 108 18.14 6.12 9.03
C LEU A 108 17.41 4.96 9.68
N SER A 109 17.90 3.74 9.50
CA SER A 109 17.21 2.54 10.00
C SER A 109 18.18 1.46 10.47
N SER A 110 17.71 0.63 11.41
CA SER A 110 18.37 -0.61 11.79
C SER A 110 17.87 -1.76 10.88
N MET A 111 18.73 -2.26 9.99
CA MET A 111 18.43 -3.39 9.10
C MET A 111 18.91 -4.71 9.69
N LEU A 112 20.16 -4.77 10.17
CA LEU A 112 20.82 -6.00 10.65
C LEU A 112 21.31 -5.87 12.09
N VAL A 113 21.49 -4.65 12.59
CA VAL A 113 21.94 -4.41 13.97
C VAL A 113 20.78 -4.35 14.98
N SER A 114 21.02 -4.89 16.18
CA SER A 114 20.06 -4.85 17.31
C SER A 114 20.04 -3.52 18.06
N ARG A 115 21.06 -2.67 17.84
CA ARG A 115 21.25 -1.38 18.51
C ARG A 115 21.89 -0.38 17.55
N GLY A 116 21.37 0.85 17.52
CA GLY A 116 21.82 1.91 16.63
C GLY A 116 21.20 1.80 15.24
N VAL A 117 21.84 2.43 14.26
CA VAL A 117 21.45 2.38 12.84
C VAL A 117 22.63 1.93 12.00
N ASP A 118 22.37 1.18 10.94
CA ASP A 118 23.37 0.62 10.03
C ASP A 118 23.05 0.85 8.54
N ALA A 119 21.91 1.49 8.24
CA ALA A 119 21.51 1.83 6.87
C ALA A 119 21.02 3.27 6.76
N ILE A 120 21.34 3.87 5.61
CA ILE A 120 20.86 5.17 5.17
C ILE A 120 20.20 5.03 3.80
N THR A 121 19.06 5.68 3.58
CA THR A 121 18.35 5.66 2.30
C THR A 121 17.70 7.00 2.03
N VAL A 122 17.77 7.48 0.79
CA VAL A 122 17.02 8.68 0.36
C VAL A 122 15.73 8.23 -0.30
N MET A 123 14.60 8.78 0.14
CA MET A 123 13.27 8.45 -0.36
C MET A 123 12.54 9.72 -0.81
N ASP A 124 11.84 9.63 -1.92
CA ASP A 124 10.94 10.69 -2.39
C ASP A 124 9.50 10.22 -2.24
N THR A 125 8.72 10.89 -1.40
CA THR A 125 7.34 10.47 -1.12
C THR A 125 6.38 10.76 -2.27
N SER A 126 6.80 11.49 -3.30
CA SER A 126 6.03 11.63 -4.55
C SER A 126 5.97 10.32 -5.34
N ILE A 127 6.90 9.38 -5.09
CA ILE A 127 7.05 8.14 -5.86
C ILE A 127 6.65 6.94 -4.98
N GLY A 128 5.62 6.19 -5.37
CA GLY A 128 5.29 4.90 -4.76
C GLY A 128 4.51 4.96 -3.44
N PHE A 129 4.21 6.15 -2.91
CA PHE A 129 3.41 6.34 -1.69
C PHE A 129 2.01 6.94 -1.92
N ASP A 130 1.70 7.22 -3.18
CA ASP A 130 0.49 7.89 -3.66
C ASP A 130 -0.85 7.31 -3.12
N ILE A 131 -0.81 6.03 -2.75
CA ILE A 131 -1.94 5.17 -2.40
C ILE A 131 -2.24 5.20 -0.89
N TYR A 132 -1.36 5.80 -0.10
CA TYR A 132 -1.47 5.86 1.37
C TYR A 132 -1.97 7.20 1.88
N ASP A 133 -2.35 8.10 0.98
CA ASP A 133 -2.99 9.35 1.37
C ASP A 133 -4.47 9.13 1.68
N PRO A 134 -4.89 9.36 2.94
CA PRO A 134 -6.27 9.21 3.34
C PRO A 134 -7.23 10.07 2.51
N ALA A 135 -6.83 11.27 2.08
CA ALA A 135 -7.69 12.17 1.31
C ALA A 135 -7.97 11.64 -0.09
N LYS A 136 -6.96 11.11 -0.78
CA LYS A 136 -7.12 10.49 -2.10
C LYS A 136 -7.98 9.22 -2.02
N ILE A 137 -7.74 8.37 -1.03
CA ILE A 137 -8.56 7.16 -0.81
C ILE A 137 -10.00 7.55 -0.46
N ALA A 138 -10.22 8.58 0.34
CA ALA A 138 -11.55 9.11 0.64
C ALA A 138 -12.26 9.66 -0.61
N ALA A 139 -11.55 10.43 -1.45
CA ALA A 139 -12.09 10.92 -2.71
C ALA A 139 -12.49 9.77 -3.67
N ILE A 140 -11.70 8.70 -3.71
CA ILE A 140 -12.02 7.47 -4.46
C ILE A 140 -13.23 6.78 -3.85
N ALA A 141 -13.24 6.54 -2.54
CA ALA A 141 -14.30 5.83 -1.84
C ALA A 141 -15.66 6.54 -1.94
N GLY A 142 -15.67 7.88 -1.90
CA GLY A 142 -16.91 8.65 -1.87
C GLY A 142 -17.77 8.26 -0.67
N ASN A 143 -18.91 7.62 -0.93
CA ASN A 143 -19.84 7.17 0.12
C ASN A 143 -19.57 5.74 0.62
N LEU A 144 -18.58 5.04 0.05
CA LEU A 144 -18.20 3.70 0.50
C LEU A 144 -17.38 3.79 1.79
N PRO A 145 -17.52 2.82 2.72
CA PRO A 145 -16.67 2.76 3.89
C PRO A 145 -15.19 2.67 3.49
N LEU A 146 -14.37 3.59 4.03
CA LEU A 146 -12.92 3.64 3.77
C LEU A 146 -12.25 2.30 4.03
N LYS A 147 -12.68 1.59 5.08
CA LYS A 147 -12.14 0.28 5.44
C LYS A 147 -12.32 -0.73 4.31
N VAL A 148 -13.49 -0.79 3.69
CA VAL A 148 -13.76 -1.72 2.57
C VAL A 148 -12.84 -1.42 1.39
N VAL A 149 -12.79 -0.15 0.97
CA VAL A 149 -11.98 0.28 -0.17
C VAL A 149 -10.49 0.04 0.08
N LYS A 150 -9.98 0.39 1.27
CA LYS A 150 -8.59 0.15 1.67
C LYS A 150 -8.26 -1.33 1.69
N THR A 151 -9.08 -2.17 2.34
CA THR A 151 -8.84 -3.61 2.40
C THR A 151 -8.87 -4.27 1.01
N THR A 152 -9.82 -3.89 0.13
CA THR A 152 -9.83 -4.41 -1.25
C THR A 152 -8.63 -3.93 -2.06
N LEU A 153 -8.20 -2.68 -1.87
CA LEU A 153 -7.01 -2.15 -2.54
C LEU A 153 -5.73 -2.86 -2.08
N ASP A 154 -5.57 -3.07 -0.78
CA ASP A 154 -4.43 -3.80 -0.21
C ASP A 154 -4.40 -5.25 -0.74
N LEU A 155 -5.55 -5.93 -0.77
CA LEU A 155 -5.64 -7.26 -1.35
C LEU A 155 -5.30 -7.28 -2.85
N ALA A 156 -5.80 -6.29 -3.61
CA ALA A 156 -5.48 -6.18 -5.03
C ALA A 156 -3.98 -5.94 -5.27
N ILE A 157 -3.33 -5.12 -4.43
CA ILE A 157 -1.88 -4.92 -4.48
C ILE A 157 -1.14 -6.23 -4.18
N ASN A 158 -1.60 -7.00 -3.19
CA ASN A 158 -0.99 -8.29 -2.85
C ASN A 158 -1.13 -9.29 -4.01
N ILE A 159 -2.32 -9.42 -4.61
CA ILE A 159 -2.54 -10.25 -5.81
C ILE A 159 -1.65 -9.78 -6.97
N GLY A 160 -1.54 -8.47 -7.21
CA GLY A 160 -0.68 -7.93 -8.27
C GLY A 160 0.81 -8.23 -8.07
N LYS A 161 1.28 -8.24 -6.82
CA LYS A 161 2.67 -8.55 -6.47
C LYS A 161 2.97 -10.05 -6.50
N GLU A 162 2.17 -10.82 -5.78
CA GLU A 162 2.42 -12.24 -5.49
C GLU A 162 1.83 -13.14 -6.57
N GLY A 163 0.74 -12.72 -7.20
CA GLY A 163 -0.08 -13.62 -8.00
C GLY A 163 -0.70 -14.72 -7.14
N ARG A 164 -0.73 -15.95 -7.66
CA ARG A 164 -1.13 -17.16 -6.94
C ARG A 164 -0.17 -18.29 -7.31
N GLU A 165 0.43 -18.94 -6.32
CA GLU A 165 1.44 -19.99 -6.51
C GLU A 165 2.60 -19.56 -7.44
N GLY A 166 2.99 -18.28 -7.39
CA GLY A 166 4.03 -17.70 -8.25
C GLY A 166 3.55 -17.26 -9.63
N GLU A 167 2.35 -17.66 -10.03
CA GLU A 167 1.79 -17.35 -11.34
C GLU A 167 1.01 -16.03 -11.37
N SER A 168 1.05 -15.41 -12.54
CA SER A 168 0.42 -14.12 -12.78
C SER A 168 -1.11 -14.23 -12.84
N VAL A 169 -1.82 -13.50 -11.97
CA VAL A 169 -3.28 -13.52 -11.93
C VAL A 169 -3.87 -12.12 -12.15
N GLY A 170 -4.72 -12.00 -13.18
CA GLY A 170 -5.53 -10.80 -13.41
C GLY A 170 -6.87 -10.91 -12.71
N THR A 171 -7.25 -9.87 -11.97
CA THR A 171 -8.48 -9.85 -11.16
C THR A 171 -9.25 -8.57 -11.38
N LEU A 172 -10.58 -8.63 -11.29
CA LEU A 172 -11.46 -7.47 -11.27
C LEU A 172 -12.32 -7.46 -10.02
N PHE A 173 -12.20 -6.42 -9.20
CA PHE A 173 -13.12 -6.14 -8.09
C PHE A 173 -14.05 -4.99 -8.47
N VAL A 174 -15.33 -5.08 -8.13
CA VAL A 174 -16.30 -4.00 -8.27
C VAL A 174 -16.99 -3.79 -6.93
N ILE A 175 -16.93 -2.57 -6.40
CA ILE A 175 -17.39 -2.23 -5.05
C ILE A 175 -18.54 -1.22 -5.12
N GLY A 176 -19.66 -1.56 -4.50
CA GLY A 176 -20.82 -0.68 -4.37
C GLY A 176 -21.78 -0.69 -5.57
N ASP A 177 -22.91 0.02 -5.41
CA ASP A 177 -24.06 0.00 -6.33
C ASP A 177 -24.46 -1.42 -6.75
N SER A 178 -24.38 -2.33 -5.77
CA SER A 178 -24.28 -3.77 -5.99
C SER A 178 -25.45 -4.33 -6.81
N LYS A 179 -26.67 -3.83 -6.56
CA LYS A 179 -27.88 -4.19 -7.31
C LYS A 179 -27.76 -3.84 -8.81
N ARG A 180 -27.28 -2.64 -9.15
CA ARG A 180 -27.09 -2.24 -10.56
C ARG A 180 -25.93 -2.98 -11.18
N VAL A 181 -24.87 -3.24 -10.43
CA VAL A 181 -23.73 -4.04 -10.91
C VAL A 181 -24.17 -5.47 -11.26
N LEU A 182 -25.01 -6.09 -10.42
CA LEU A 182 -25.59 -7.40 -10.70
C LEU A 182 -26.50 -7.38 -11.94
N HIS A 183 -27.25 -6.30 -12.17
CA HIS A 183 -28.07 -6.14 -13.37
C HIS A 183 -27.20 -6.04 -14.65
N HIS A 184 -26.03 -5.40 -14.57
CA HIS A 184 -25.06 -5.29 -15.65
C HIS A 184 -24.00 -6.40 -15.65
N SER A 185 -24.31 -7.56 -15.07
CA SER A 185 -23.42 -8.71 -15.08
C SER A 185 -24.16 -10.03 -15.08
N ARG A 186 -23.50 -11.10 -15.53
CA ARG A 186 -24.05 -12.46 -15.53
C ARG A 186 -23.05 -13.45 -14.93
N SER A 187 -23.55 -14.45 -14.22
CA SER A 187 -22.73 -15.58 -13.77
C SER A 187 -22.30 -16.40 -14.99
N MET A 188 -21.00 -16.66 -15.13
CA MET A 188 -20.49 -17.57 -16.17
C MET A 188 -20.43 -19.02 -15.69
N THR A 189 -20.29 -19.21 -14.38
CA THR A 189 -20.14 -20.50 -13.71
C THR A 189 -20.82 -20.47 -12.34
N PHE A 190 -20.69 -21.55 -11.57
CA PHE A 190 -21.13 -21.62 -10.18
C PHE A 190 -20.49 -20.50 -9.37
N ASP A 191 -21.28 -19.87 -8.51
CA ASP A 191 -20.80 -18.78 -7.67
C ASP A 191 -20.09 -19.34 -6.43
N PRO A 192 -18.77 -19.13 -6.28
CA PRO A 192 -18.00 -19.70 -5.17
C PRO A 192 -18.35 -19.09 -3.81
N PHE A 193 -19.04 -17.95 -3.77
CA PHE A 193 -19.46 -17.29 -2.52
C PHE A 193 -20.91 -17.59 -2.14
N ARG A 194 -21.61 -18.41 -2.94
CA ARG A 194 -22.98 -18.82 -2.64
C ARG A 194 -23.01 -19.82 -1.49
N GLY A 195 -23.91 -19.62 -0.54
CA GLY A 195 -24.08 -20.50 0.62
C GLY A 195 -23.29 -20.05 1.87
N TYR A 196 -22.23 -19.25 1.69
CA TYR A 196 -21.51 -18.62 2.80
C TYR A 196 -22.29 -17.46 3.40
N SER A 197 -22.19 -17.31 4.73
CA SER A 197 -22.75 -16.18 5.44
C SER A 197 -22.06 -14.87 5.08
N ASP A 198 -22.74 -13.75 5.30
CA ASP A 198 -22.19 -12.42 5.04
C ASP A 198 -20.89 -12.16 5.84
N LYS A 199 -20.73 -12.76 7.02
CA LYS A 199 -19.53 -12.64 7.85
C LYS A 199 -18.34 -13.39 7.24
N GLU A 200 -18.56 -14.61 6.76
CA GLU A 200 -17.50 -15.45 6.18
C GLU A 200 -16.94 -14.87 4.89
N LYS A 201 -17.80 -14.21 4.10
CA LYS A 201 -17.43 -13.61 2.81
C LYS A 201 -17.25 -12.10 2.85
N ASN A 202 -17.05 -11.51 4.03
CA ASN A 202 -16.74 -10.09 4.12
C ASN A 202 -15.25 -9.84 3.81
N ILE A 203 -14.94 -8.97 2.85
CA ILE A 203 -13.56 -8.66 2.45
C ILE A 203 -12.73 -8.07 3.60
N CYS A 204 -13.37 -7.45 4.60
CA CYS A 204 -12.69 -6.94 5.79
C CYS A 204 -12.33 -8.04 6.80
N ASN A 205 -12.75 -9.28 6.58
CA ASN A 205 -12.28 -10.44 7.32
C ASN A 205 -10.98 -10.95 6.68
N PRO A 206 -9.81 -10.90 7.35
CA PRO A 206 -8.55 -11.39 6.79
C PRO A 206 -8.59 -12.86 6.37
N ASP A 207 -9.39 -13.69 7.04
CA ASP A 207 -9.47 -15.13 6.78
C ASP A 207 -10.03 -15.44 5.38
N VAL A 208 -10.75 -14.51 4.75
CA VAL A 208 -11.29 -14.70 3.39
C VAL A 208 -10.24 -14.46 2.30
N HIS A 209 -9.12 -13.79 2.60
CA HIS A 209 -8.21 -13.26 1.58
C HIS A 209 -7.58 -14.36 0.73
N GLU A 210 -7.15 -15.47 1.34
CA GLU A 210 -6.59 -16.60 0.60
C GLU A 210 -7.65 -17.29 -0.27
N GLY A 211 -8.89 -17.41 0.21
CA GLY A 211 -10.01 -17.90 -0.60
C GLY A 211 -10.31 -16.99 -1.80
N VAL A 212 -10.21 -15.66 -1.63
CA VAL A 212 -10.35 -14.69 -2.73
C VAL A 212 -9.21 -14.83 -3.74
N LYS A 213 -7.97 -15.09 -3.29
CA LYS A 213 -6.83 -15.36 -4.20
C LYS A 213 -7.07 -16.64 -5.00
N GLU A 214 -7.59 -17.69 -4.37
CA GLU A 214 -7.92 -18.95 -5.06
C GLU A 214 -8.99 -18.72 -6.13
N VAL A 215 -10.07 -18.02 -5.79
CA VAL A 215 -11.13 -17.68 -6.75
C VAL A 215 -10.65 -16.71 -7.83
N SER A 216 -9.59 -15.93 -7.59
CA SER A 216 -9.05 -14.99 -8.59
C SER A 216 -8.46 -15.69 -9.81
N LEU A 217 -8.13 -16.99 -9.71
CA LEU A 217 -7.76 -17.82 -10.85
C LEU A 217 -8.93 -18.01 -11.84
N MET A 218 -10.17 -17.84 -11.38
CA MET A 218 -11.35 -17.90 -12.23
C MET A 218 -11.51 -16.60 -13.03
N ASP A 219 -12.00 -16.71 -14.26
CA ASP A 219 -12.31 -15.53 -15.06
C ASP A 219 -13.57 -14.81 -14.55
N GLY A 220 -13.55 -13.47 -14.63
CA GLY A 220 -14.65 -12.59 -14.23
C GLY A 220 -14.32 -11.66 -13.07
N ALA A 221 -15.39 -11.08 -12.52
CA ALA A 221 -15.34 -10.04 -11.50
C ALA A 221 -15.90 -10.53 -10.16
N PHE A 222 -15.28 -10.05 -9.08
CA PHE A 222 -15.84 -10.05 -7.73
C PHE A 222 -16.77 -8.85 -7.58
N ILE A 223 -18.00 -9.10 -7.14
CA ILE A 223 -18.97 -8.03 -6.83
C ILE A 223 -19.08 -7.90 -5.33
N ILE A 224 -18.66 -6.75 -4.81
CA ILE A 224 -18.59 -6.43 -3.38
C ILE A 224 -19.69 -5.42 -3.05
N ARG A 225 -20.52 -5.77 -2.07
CA ARG A 225 -21.54 -4.89 -1.50
C ARG A 225 -20.89 -3.72 -0.77
N GLU A 226 -21.67 -2.66 -0.57
CA GLU A 226 -21.26 -1.43 0.08
C GLU A 226 -20.63 -1.64 1.48
N ASP A 227 -21.03 -2.69 2.20
CA ASP A 227 -20.53 -3.06 3.53
C ASP A 227 -19.39 -4.10 3.52
N GLY A 228 -18.84 -4.41 2.33
CA GLY A 228 -17.70 -5.30 2.16
C GLY A 228 -18.04 -6.77 1.94
N VAL A 229 -19.32 -7.15 1.93
CA VAL A 229 -19.72 -8.53 1.64
C VAL A 229 -19.50 -8.85 0.17
N ILE A 230 -18.74 -9.90 -0.13
CA ILE A 230 -18.60 -10.43 -1.49
C ILE A 230 -19.89 -11.16 -1.84
N ILE A 231 -20.67 -10.57 -2.76
CA ILE A 231 -21.95 -11.14 -3.18
C ILE A 231 -21.73 -12.29 -4.16
N SER A 232 -20.72 -12.16 -5.02
CA SER A 232 -20.48 -13.09 -6.12
C SER A 232 -19.04 -13.00 -6.63
N GLY A 233 -18.49 -14.14 -7.07
CA GLY A 233 -17.21 -14.24 -7.79
C GLY A 233 -17.39 -14.79 -9.20
N GLY A 234 -16.46 -14.48 -10.11
CA GLY A 234 -16.47 -15.02 -11.47
C GLY A 234 -17.60 -14.49 -12.37
N ARG A 235 -18.06 -13.25 -12.15
CA ARG A 235 -19.11 -12.65 -12.98
C ARG A 235 -18.58 -11.98 -14.23
N TYR A 236 -19.22 -12.22 -15.37
CA TYR A 236 -18.98 -11.45 -16.58
C TYR A 236 -19.69 -10.10 -16.52
N ILE A 237 -18.94 -9.01 -16.71
CA ILE A 237 -19.50 -7.66 -16.79
C ILE A 237 -20.00 -7.41 -18.22
N SER A 238 -21.29 -7.11 -18.36
CA SER A 238 -21.96 -6.83 -19.63
C SER A 238 -22.38 -5.36 -19.77
N ALA A 239 -21.76 -4.46 -19.01
CA ALA A 239 -22.01 -3.02 -19.09
C ALA A 239 -21.60 -2.44 -20.46
N SER A 240 -22.29 -1.38 -20.89
CA SER A 240 -22.04 -0.76 -22.19
C SER A 240 -20.66 -0.09 -22.24
N VAL A 241 -19.91 -0.39 -23.30
CA VAL A 241 -18.61 0.24 -23.59
C VAL A 241 -18.73 1.55 -24.39
N ARG A 242 -19.95 1.96 -24.74
CA ARG A 242 -20.19 3.10 -25.63
C ARG A 242 -19.65 4.40 -25.01
N GLY A 243 -18.82 5.11 -25.78
CA GLY A 243 -18.22 6.38 -25.39
C GLY A 243 -17.23 6.26 -24.23
N LEU A 244 -16.59 5.09 -24.05
CA LEU A 244 -15.41 4.97 -23.21
C LEU A 244 -14.19 5.47 -23.98
N THR A 245 -13.36 6.27 -23.30
CA THR A 245 -12.06 6.70 -23.81
C THR A 245 -11.01 6.15 -22.88
N LEU A 246 -10.32 5.10 -23.32
CA LEU A 246 -9.31 4.41 -22.54
C LEU A 246 -7.95 4.46 -23.27
N PRO A 247 -6.83 4.55 -22.51
CA PRO A 247 -5.51 4.36 -23.08
C PRO A 247 -5.38 3.02 -23.84
N LYS A 248 -4.55 3.01 -24.89
CA LYS A 248 -4.17 1.77 -25.59
C LYS A 248 -3.43 0.82 -24.64
N GLY A 249 -3.49 -0.49 -24.93
CA GLY A 249 -2.81 -1.52 -24.14
C GLY A 249 -3.58 -2.03 -22.91
N LEU A 250 -4.83 -1.60 -22.72
CA LEU A 250 -5.70 -2.08 -21.65
C LEU A 250 -6.56 -3.27 -22.11
N GLY A 251 -6.41 -4.42 -21.45
CA GLY A 251 -7.18 -5.64 -21.74
C GLY A 251 -8.64 -5.63 -21.27
N ALA A 252 -9.34 -6.76 -21.48
CA ALA A 252 -10.79 -6.89 -21.28
C ALA A 252 -11.25 -6.52 -19.85
N ARG A 253 -10.52 -6.92 -18.80
CA ARG A 253 -10.86 -6.57 -17.40
C ARG A 253 -10.85 -5.05 -17.14
N HIS A 254 -9.94 -4.32 -17.78
CA HIS A 254 -9.89 -2.86 -17.68
C HIS A 254 -11.07 -2.19 -18.40
N VAL A 255 -11.43 -2.71 -19.58
CA VAL A 255 -12.59 -2.23 -20.33
C VAL A 255 -13.88 -2.48 -19.53
N ALA A 256 -14.02 -3.66 -18.93
CA ALA A 256 -15.13 -4.00 -18.03
C ALA A 256 -15.20 -3.07 -16.82
N ALA A 257 -14.06 -2.80 -16.16
CA ALA A 257 -13.97 -1.87 -15.04
C ALA A 257 -14.42 -0.45 -15.40
N ALA A 258 -13.99 0.06 -16.56
CA ALA A 258 -14.42 1.36 -17.04
C ALA A 258 -15.92 1.38 -17.41
N ALA A 259 -16.40 0.36 -18.09
CA ALA A 259 -17.81 0.26 -18.49
C ALA A 259 -18.76 0.23 -17.28
N ILE A 260 -18.45 -0.61 -16.28
CA ILE A 260 -19.32 -0.77 -15.11
C ILE A 260 -19.34 0.47 -14.25
N THR A 261 -18.19 1.12 -14.05
CA THR A 261 -18.08 2.34 -13.24
C THR A 261 -18.59 3.58 -13.96
N LYS A 262 -18.72 3.57 -15.30
CA LYS A 262 -19.43 4.61 -16.05
C LYS A 262 -20.95 4.48 -15.93
N THR A 263 -21.46 3.25 -15.87
CA THR A 263 -22.90 2.94 -15.88
C THR A 263 -23.51 2.93 -14.47
N THR A 264 -22.68 2.80 -13.43
CA THR A 264 -23.09 2.68 -12.03
C THR A 264 -22.33 3.68 -11.15
N ARG A 265 -22.70 3.77 -9.87
CA ARG A 265 -21.94 4.53 -8.85
C ARG A 265 -20.83 3.73 -8.19
N ALA A 266 -20.58 2.50 -8.68
CA ALA A 266 -19.53 1.64 -8.16
C ALA A 266 -18.13 2.20 -8.48
N ILE A 267 -17.14 1.73 -7.73
CA ILE A 267 -15.73 1.79 -8.14
C ILE A 267 -15.28 0.40 -8.55
N ALA A 268 -14.23 0.32 -9.37
CA ALA A 268 -13.67 -0.97 -9.77
C ALA A 268 -12.14 -0.96 -9.70
N LEU A 269 -11.56 -2.08 -9.25
CA LEU A 269 -10.12 -2.28 -9.19
C LEU A 269 -9.78 -3.40 -10.16
N ALA A 270 -9.03 -3.07 -11.21
CA ALA A 270 -8.54 -4.05 -12.19
C ALA A 270 -7.04 -4.28 -11.98
N ILE A 271 -6.66 -5.55 -11.88
CA ILE A 271 -5.28 -6.01 -11.79
C ILE A 271 -4.88 -6.52 -13.17
N SER A 272 -3.78 -5.99 -13.68
CA SER A 272 -3.18 -6.44 -14.93
C SER A 272 -2.50 -7.79 -14.71
N GLU A 273 -2.90 -8.79 -15.48
CA GLU A 273 -2.29 -10.13 -15.42
C GLU A 273 -0.81 -10.07 -15.81
N SER A 274 -0.49 -9.40 -16.92
CA SER A 274 0.86 -9.33 -17.47
C SER A 274 1.84 -8.47 -16.67
N THR A 275 1.35 -7.47 -15.93
CA THR A 275 2.24 -6.49 -15.26
C THR A 275 2.03 -6.41 -13.75
N GLY A 276 1.01 -7.08 -13.20
CA GLY A 276 0.57 -6.91 -11.81
C GLY A 276 -0.07 -5.56 -11.49
N THR A 277 0.06 -4.56 -12.37
CA THR A 277 -0.38 -3.18 -12.14
C THR A 277 -1.85 -3.13 -11.72
N VAL A 278 -2.13 -2.51 -10.58
CA VAL A 278 -3.48 -2.29 -10.07
C VAL A 278 -3.97 -0.92 -10.54
N ARG A 279 -5.17 -0.86 -11.11
CA ARG A 279 -5.82 0.38 -11.55
C ARG A 279 -7.19 0.51 -10.92
N VAL A 280 -7.48 1.69 -10.37
CA VAL A 280 -8.80 2.02 -9.83
C VAL A 280 -9.57 2.86 -10.84
N PHE A 281 -10.79 2.44 -11.13
CA PHE A 281 -11.73 3.07 -12.02
C PHE A 281 -12.89 3.67 -11.23
N LYS A 282 -13.29 4.87 -11.62
CA LYS A 282 -14.47 5.57 -11.11
C LYS A 282 -15.04 6.42 -12.23
N GLN A 283 -16.36 6.38 -12.44
CA GLN A 283 -17.03 7.13 -13.52
C GLN A 283 -16.41 6.88 -14.92
N GLY A 284 -15.94 5.65 -15.17
CA GLY A 284 -15.32 5.27 -16.44
C GLY A 284 -13.90 5.78 -16.68
N LYS A 285 -13.27 6.43 -15.69
CA LYS A 285 -11.91 6.96 -15.77
C LYS A 285 -10.99 6.25 -14.78
N ILE A 286 -9.71 6.17 -15.13
CA ILE A 286 -8.65 5.74 -14.20
C ILE A 286 -8.40 6.90 -13.23
N VAL A 287 -8.58 6.65 -11.94
CA VAL A 287 -8.37 7.65 -10.87
C VAL A 287 -7.14 7.33 -10.00
N LEU A 288 -6.61 6.11 -10.11
CA LEU A 288 -5.40 5.67 -9.43
C LEU A 288 -4.75 4.54 -10.24
N GLN A 289 -3.42 4.57 -10.33
CA GLN A 289 -2.62 3.48 -10.89
C GLN A 289 -1.48 3.16 -9.93
N ILE A 290 -1.23 1.87 -9.72
CA ILE A 290 -0.23 1.35 -8.80
C ILE A 290 0.59 0.30 -9.52
N ASN A 291 1.86 0.60 -9.74
CA ASN A 291 2.79 -0.38 -10.26
C ASN A 291 3.23 -1.27 -9.10
N THR A 292 2.75 -2.51 -9.10
CA THR A 292 3.27 -3.55 -8.24
C THR A 292 4.54 -4.05 -8.91
N HIS A 293 5.72 -3.64 -8.44
CA HIS A 293 6.97 -4.20 -8.94
C HIS A 293 6.96 -5.71 -8.67
N ARG A 294 6.61 -6.51 -9.69
CA ARG A 294 6.91 -7.94 -9.67
C ARG A 294 8.42 -8.04 -9.79
N ARG A 295 9.08 -8.69 -8.84
CA ARG A 295 10.43 -9.20 -9.07
C ARG A 295 10.26 -10.34 -10.07
N HIS A 296 10.40 -10.05 -11.36
CA HIS A 296 10.77 -11.10 -12.30
C HIS A 296 12.15 -11.57 -11.85
N ILE A 297 12.20 -12.67 -11.11
CA ILE A 297 13.40 -13.49 -11.07
C ILE A 297 13.32 -14.25 -12.38
N GLU A 298 13.96 -13.74 -13.43
CA GLU A 298 14.31 -14.58 -14.57
C GLU A 298 15.19 -15.70 -14.01
N GLN A 299 14.61 -16.90 -13.89
CA GLN A 299 15.42 -18.11 -13.85
C GLN A 299 15.95 -18.32 -15.26
N ASP A 300 17.01 -17.59 -15.60
CA ASP A 300 17.85 -17.96 -16.74
C ASP A 300 18.52 -19.30 -16.41
N GLN A 301 18.00 -20.33 -17.09
CA GLN A 301 18.67 -21.51 -17.61
C GLN A 301 19.86 -22.06 -16.81
N LEU A 302 19.61 -23.18 -16.13
CA LEU A 302 20.62 -24.23 -15.87
C LEU A 302 20.50 -25.33 -16.94
#